data_AF-X0KJ73-F1
#
_entry.id   AF-X0KJ73-F1
#
_cell.length_a   1.000
_cell.length_b   1.000
_cell.length_c   1.000
_cell.angle_alpha   90.00
_cell.angle_beta   90.00
_cell.angle_gamma   90.00
#
_symmetry.space_group_name_H-M   'P 1'
#
loop_
_entity.id
_entity.type
_entity.pdbx_description
1 polymer ?
#
loop_
_entity_poly.entity_id
_entity_poly.type
_entity_poly.pdbx_seq_one_letter_code
_entity_poly.pdbx_strand_id
1 'polypeptide(L)'
;MQPYKNAGGEKPSYHQRRTRPREIPSPECFLDDEILHGPPSYSKSDFSKPKLRKCPFDVANINWDISSPIDGGFDGYSWKVFFGGNGPYVLKMFWDLEHTEQYFAPERECQNAAILAMMEASVRQATAKSTKIHLNPNPKSKEEASANFYAFTEESLHLQSQNAQVFGISSIPRMRECYGWAKVGRDHVPLNSWPRKLKFGKKDRYMSVEQEHIAIIYEYIEDKTNDQGTVEKVATFLWQAGFTFTNYPEKGNWRDGVLVDLSEVVHVHGYGWKEKLFKQRDSTTLLA
;
A
#
# COMPACT_ATOMS: atom_id res chain seq x y z
N MET A 1 11.41 -15.39 66.99
CA MET A 1 11.86 -14.37 66.03
C MET A 1 12.69 -15.05 64.95
N GLN A 2 12.20 -15.00 63.70
CA GLN A 2 12.83 -15.30 62.40
C GLN A 2 13.51 -16.67 62.13
N PRO A 3 13.63 -17.11 60.85
CA PRO A 3 13.02 -16.60 59.62
C PRO A 3 12.33 -17.65 58.73
N TYR A 4 11.50 -17.12 57.82
CA TYR A 4 10.86 -17.81 56.70
C TYR A 4 11.88 -18.46 55.75
N LYS A 5 11.62 -19.72 55.36
CA LYS A 5 12.32 -20.38 54.25
C LYS A 5 11.70 -19.92 52.93
N ASN A 6 12.50 -19.24 52.10
CA ASN A 6 12.17 -18.91 50.72
C ASN A 6 12.07 -20.20 49.89
N ALA A 7 10.88 -20.48 49.36
CA ALA A 7 10.70 -21.44 48.28
C ALA A 7 11.19 -20.77 46.97
N GLY A 8 12.36 -21.18 46.49
CA GLY A 8 12.86 -20.84 45.17
C GLY A 8 12.04 -21.55 44.10
N GLY A 9 10.94 -20.93 43.68
CA GLY A 9 10.27 -21.27 42.42
C GLY A 9 10.93 -20.52 41.28
N GLU A 10 11.62 -21.24 40.41
CA GLU A 10 12.09 -20.72 39.12
C GLU A 10 10.90 -20.13 38.36
N LYS A 11 10.97 -18.83 38.06
CA LYS A 11 10.01 -18.19 37.16
C LYS A 11 10.19 -18.82 35.78
N PRO A 12 9.14 -19.31 35.11
CA PRO A 12 9.27 -19.87 33.78
C PRO A 12 9.82 -18.79 32.84
N SER A 13 10.95 -19.14 32.23
CA SER A 13 11.65 -18.42 31.19
C SER A 13 10.65 -17.79 30.21
N TYR A 14 10.76 -16.47 30.04
CA TYR A 14 10.06 -15.74 28.98
C TYR A 14 10.24 -16.53 27.68
N HIS A 15 9.13 -16.97 27.09
CA HIS A 15 9.12 -17.52 25.75
C HIS A 15 9.85 -16.53 24.82
N GLN A 16 11.11 -16.83 24.50
CA GLN A 16 11.78 -16.28 23.34
C GLN A 16 10.94 -16.72 22.16
N ARG A 17 10.03 -15.85 21.72
CA ARG A 17 9.50 -15.94 20.37
C ARG A 17 10.72 -15.96 19.47
N ARG A 18 11.03 -17.12 18.92
CA ARG A 18 11.93 -17.28 17.78
C ARG A 18 11.26 -16.54 16.61
N THR A 19 11.34 -15.23 16.60
CA THR A 19 11.22 -14.46 15.37
C THR A 19 12.44 -14.85 14.56
N ARG A 20 12.26 -15.75 13.57
CA ARG A 20 13.26 -15.90 12.53
C ARG A 20 13.54 -14.48 12.01
N PRO A 21 14.80 -14.01 11.99
CA PRO A 21 15.14 -12.74 11.36
C PRO A 21 14.58 -12.79 9.94
N ARG A 22 13.73 -11.82 9.59
CA ARG A 22 13.30 -11.66 8.20
C ARG A 22 14.56 -11.30 7.42
N GLU A 23 14.86 -12.01 6.34
CA GLU A 23 15.82 -11.50 5.36
C GLU A 23 15.30 -10.13 4.91
N ILE A 24 16.15 -9.12 5.04
CA ILE A 24 15.86 -7.75 4.65
C ILE A 24 15.60 -7.78 3.13
N PRO A 25 14.36 -7.60 2.67
CA PRO A 25 14.05 -7.68 1.25
C PRO A 25 14.78 -6.55 0.52
N SER A 26 15.55 -6.92 -0.50
CA SER A 26 16.18 -5.97 -1.39
C SER A 26 15.13 -5.32 -2.31
N PRO A 27 15.39 -4.13 -2.89
CA PRO A 27 14.45 -3.46 -3.79
C PRO A 27 13.91 -4.34 -4.91
N GLU A 28 14.70 -5.28 -5.42
CA GLU A 28 14.33 -6.23 -6.49
C GLU A 28 13.19 -7.20 -6.08
N CYS A 29 12.85 -7.25 -4.79
CA CYS A 29 11.74 -8.04 -4.27
C CYS A 29 10.37 -7.37 -4.46
N PHE A 30 10.31 -6.06 -4.70
CA PHE A 30 9.05 -5.30 -4.83
C PHE A 30 9.07 -4.23 -5.94
N LEU A 31 10.20 -4.01 -6.60
CA LEU A 31 10.35 -3.18 -7.80
C LEU A 31 10.60 -4.07 -9.02
N ASP A 32 9.97 -3.68 -10.13
CA ASP A 32 10.14 -4.28 -11.44
C ASP A 32 10.62 -3.21 -12.43
N ASP A 33 11.75 -3.44 -13.08
CA ASP A 33 12.34 -2.52 -14.05
C ASP A 33 11.58 -2.45 -15.38
N GLU A 34 10.61 -3.35 -15.62
CA GLU A 34 9.69 -3.22 -16.74
C GLU A 34 8.89 -1.91 -16.64
N ILE A 35 8.83 -1.17 -17.75
CA ILE A 35 8.03 0.06 -17.84
C ILE A 35 6.55 -0.28 -17.68
N LEU A 36 5.84 0.50 -16.87
CA LEU A 36 4.41 0.37 -16.68
C LEU A 36 3.67 0.75 -17.96
N HIS A 37 3.41 -0.27 -18.77
CA HIS A 37 2.65 -0.18 -20.02
C HIS A 37 1.60 -1.28 -20.06
N GLY A 38 0.34 -0.90 -20.31
CA GLY A 38 -0.80 -1.83 -20.29
C GLY A 38 -1.12 -2.42 -18.91
N PRO A 39 -2.09 -3.34 -18.82
CA PRO A 39 -2.45 -3.99 -17.56
C PRO A 39 -1.35 -4.94 -17.06
N PRO A 40 -1.19 -5.13 -15.74
CA PRO A 40 -0.30 -6.16 -15.21
C PRO A 40 -0.87 -7.57 -15.44
N SER A 41 0.02 -8.57 -15.41
CA SER A 41 -0.38 -9.96 -15.17
C SER A 41 -1.01 -10.08 -13.78
N TYR A 42 -2.01 -10.93 -13.63
CA TYR A 42 -2.68 -11.24 -12.37
C TYR A 42 -2.59 -12.74 -12.08
N SER A 43 -1.46 -13.36 -12.41
CA SER A 43 -1.18 -14.75 -12.06
C SER A 43 -1.03 -14.92 -10.54
N LYS A 44 -1.24 -16.13 -10.02
CA LYS A 44 -0.98 -16.42 -8.60
C LYS A 44 0.48 -16.20 -8.22
N SER A 45 1.42 -16.40 -9.14
CA SER A 45 2.84 -16.13 -8.89
C SER A 45 3.09 -14.64 -8.65
N ASP A 46 2.47 -13.77 -9.45
CA ASP A 46 2.63 -12.31 -9.33
C ASP A 46 1.96 -11.79 -8.06
N PHE A 47 0.79 -12.31 -7.70
CA PHE A 47 0.16 -12.03 -6.40
C PHE A 47 1.03 -12.46 -5.21
N SER A 48 1.81 -13.53 -5.36
CA SER A 48 2.69 -14.04 -4.30
C SER A 48 3.99 -13.23 -4.17
N LYS A 49 4.39 -12.50 -5.22
CA LYS A 49 5.58 -11.66 -5.27
C LYS A 49 5.27 -10.36 -6.00
N PRO A 50 4.39 -9.52 -5.43
CA PRO A 50 3.91 -8.33 -6.13
C PRO A 50 5.06 -7.33 -6.31
N LYS A 51 5.27 -6.89 -7.54
CA LYS A 51 6.27 -5.89 -7.89
C LYS A 51 5.62 -4.74 -8.64
N LEU A 52 5.98 -3.51 -8.25
CA LEU A 52 5.53 -2.33 -8.96
C LEU A 52 6.43 -2.11 -10.18
N ARG A 53 5.82 -1.89 -11.35
CA ARG A 53 6.53 -1.55 -12.59
C ARG A 53 7.01 -0.10 -12.61
N LYS A 54 8.06 0.15 -13.38
CA LYS A 54 8.75 1.44 -13.46
C LYS A 54 7.90 2.49 -14.16
N CYS A 55 8.00 3.72 -13.68
CA CYS A 55 7.25 4.85 -14.21
C CYS A 55 7.61 5.12 -15.68
N PRO A 56 6.62 5.31 -16.57
CA PRO A 56 6.86 5.65 -17.97
C PRO A 56 7.23 7.13 -18.14
N PHE A 57 7.03 7.97 -17.12
CA PHE A 57 7.37 9.38 -17.16
C PHE A 57 8.84 9.58 -16.82
N ASP A 58 9.50 10.46 -17.57
CA ASP A 58 10.84 10.91 -17.25
C ASP A 58 10.79 11.97 -16.15
N VAL A 59 11.30 11.62 -14.96
CA VAL A 59 11.34 12.50 -13.79
C VAL A 59 12.24 13.72 -13.98
N ALA A 60 13.16 13.71 -14.95
CA ALA A 60 13.93 14.90 -15.31
C ALA A 60 13.06 15.99 -15.98
N ASN A 61 11.89 15.62 -16.52
CA ASN A 61 10.96 16.56 -17.16
C ASN A 61 9.98 17.22 -16.18
N ILE A 62 10.14 17.04 -14.87
CA ILE A 62 9.30 17.73 -13.89
C ILE A 62 9.58 19.24 -13.94
N ASN A 63 8.54 20.01 -14.18
CA ASN A 63 8.58 21.47 -14.16
C ASN A 63 8.40 21.98 -12.73
N TRP A 64 9.52 22.26 -12.07
CA TRP A 64 9.53 22.72 -10.68
C TRP A 64 9.08 24.18 -10.48
N ASP A 65 9.00 24.98 -11.54
CA ASP A 65 8.53 26.37 -11.44
C ASP A 65 7.03 26.45 -11.15
N ILE A 66 6.27 25.43 -11.54
CA ILE A 66 4.81 25.32 -11.32
C ILE A 66 4.43 24.17 -10.38
N SER A 67 5.42 23.38 -9.92
CA SER A 67 5.22 22.31 -8.94
C SER A 67 5.26 22.86 -7.53
N SER A 68 4.58 22.20 -6.59
CA SER A 68 4.50 22.67 -5.21
C SER A 68 4.56 21.51 -4.21
N PRO A 69 5.10 21.72 -3.00
CA PRO A 69 4.95 20.73 -1.93
C PRO A 69 3.46 20.52 -1.61
N ILE A 70 3.09 19.29 -1.25
CA ILE A 70 1.76 18.96 -0.71
C ILE A 70 1.89 18.78 0.80
N ASP A 71 2.55 17.70 1.22
CA ASP A 71 2.69 17.36 2.63
C ASP A 71 3.83 16.34 2.85
N GLY A 72 4.34 16.29 4.07
CA GLY A 72 5.30 15.30 4.54
C GLY A 72 4.73 14.47 5.68
N GLY A 73 4.57 13.17 5.44
CA GLY A 73 4.11 12.20 6.42
C GLY A 73 5.27 11.41 7.05
N PHE A 74 4.91 10.41 7.86
CA PHE A 74 5.91 9.53 8.47
C PHE A 74 6.70 8.74 7.42
N ASP A 75 6.11 8.43 6.26
CA ASP A 75 6.69 7.52 5.26
C ASP A 75 7.45 8.21 4.13
N GLY A 76 7.01 9.40 3.76
CA GLY A 76 7.64 10.16 2.70
C GLY A 76 7.19 11.61 2.66
N TYR A 77 7.62 12.29 1.61
CA TYR A 77 7.19 13.63 1.26
C TYR A 77 6.56 13.62 -0.11
N SER A 78 5.50 14.39 -0.28
CA SER A 78 4.73 14.46 -1.52
C SER A 78 4.75 15.86 -2.13
N TRP A 79 4.91 15.91 -3.44
CA TRP A 79 4.77 17.13 -4.25
C TRP A 79 3.65 16.97 -5.25
N LYS A 80 2.96 18.08 -5.53
CA LYS A 80 2.13 18.25 -6.72
C LYS A 80 3.09 18.61 -7.85
N VAL A 81 3.18 17.75 -8.86
CA VAL A 81 4.16 17.89 -9.94
C VAL A 81 3.50 17.95 -11.31
N PHE A 82 4.21 18.57 -12.25
CA PHE A 82 3.82 18.65 -13.66
C PHE A 82 4.99 18.17 -14.52
N PHE A 83 4.74 17.29 -15.48
CA PHE A 83 5.74 16.84 -16.45
C PHE A 83 5.65 17.75 -17.68
N GLY A 84 6.57 18.70 -17.80
CA GLY A 84 6.47 19.84 -18.71
C GLY A 84 5.27 20.73 -18.40
N GLY A 85 4.18 20.57 -19.16
CA GLY A 85 2.88 21.22 -18.92
C GLY A 85 1.74 20.25 -18.58
N ASN A 86 2.00 18.94 -18.59
CA ASN A 86 0.99 17.92 -18.31
C ASN A 86 0.92 17.63 -16.82
N GLY A 87 -0.30 17.57 -16.27
CA GLY A 87 -0.55 17.31 -14.86
C GLY A 87 -1.82 18.02 -14.37
N PRO A 88 -2.04 18.09 -13.05
CA PRO A 88 -1.10 17.70 -12.00
C PRO A 88 -1.02 16.19 -11.72
N TYR A 89 0.14 15.76 -11.22
CA TYR A 89 0.40 14.44 -10.64
C TYR A 89 0.91 14.61 -9.20
N VAL A 90 1.14 13.50 -8.52
CA VAL A 90 1.88 13.49 -7.25
C VAL A 90 3.14 12.66 -7.38
N LEU A 91 4.24 13.24 -6.92
CA LEU A 91 5.47 12.52 -6.64
C LEU A 91 5.55 12.27 -5.13
N LYS A 92 5.42 11.03 -4.67
CA LYS A 92 5.67 10.63 -3.28
C LYS A 92 7.06 10.00 -3.21
N MET A 93 8.00 10.69 -2.56
CA MET A 93 9.37 10.21 -2.34
C MET A 93 9.49 9.70 -0.90
N PHE A 94 10.14 8.55 -0.69
CA PHE A 94 10.23 7.93 0.62
C PHE A 94 11.51 8.32 1.37
N TRP A 95 11.40 8.48 2.69
CA TRP A 95 12.56 8.85 3.53
C TRP A 95 13.60 7.73 3.62
N ASP A 96 13.14 6.48 3.71
CA ASP A 96 13.97 5.32 4.00
C ASP A 96 14.60 4.74 2.72
N LEU A 97 15.92 4.56 2.73
CA LEU A 97 16.68 3.96 1.63
C LEU A 97 16.90 2.46 1.83
N GLU A 98 16.87 2.01 3.07
CA GLU A 98 17.15 0.65 3.47
C GLU A 98 16.03 0.14 4.37
N HIS A 99 15.76 -1.15 4.24
CA HIS A 99 14.70 -1.79 4.99
C HIS A 99 15.15 -2.01 6.45
N THR A 100 14.34 -1.52 7.40
CA THR A 100 14.53 -1.79 8.83
C THR A 100 13.79 -3.06 9.24
N GLU A 101 14.20 -3.77 10.29
CA GLU A 101 13.63 -5.09 10.64
C GLU A 101 12.09 -5.16 10.78
N GLN A 102 11.40 -4.03 10.96
CA GLN A 102 9.98 -3.99 11.31
C GLN A 102 9.08 -3.33 10.26
N TYR A 103 9.58 -2.44 9.42
CA TYR A 103 8.74 -1.69 8.51
C TYR A 103 9.57 -0.99 7.44
N PHE A 104 9.10 -1.06 6.20
CA PHE A 104 9.67 -0.34 5.08
C PHE A 104 8.53 0.15 4.18
N ALA A 105 8.26 1.45 4.26
CA ALA A 105 7.16 2.08 3.52
C ALA A 105 7.26 1.89 1.99
N PRO A 106 8.45 2.00 1.36
CA PRO A 106 8.57 1.73 -0.08
C PRO A 106 8.08 0.35 -0.48
N GLU A 107 8.45 -0.70 0.27
CA GLU A 107 8.01 -2.08 0.00
C GLU A 107 6.48 -2.16 0.07
N ARG A 108 5.90 -1.71 1.20
CA ARG A 108 4.45 -1.81 1.42
C ARG A 108 3.67 -1.08 0.34
N GLU A 109 4.04 0.17 0.06
CA GLU A 109 3.32 0.99 -0.92
C GLU A 109 3.40 0.39 -2.32
N CYS A 110 4.59 -0.05 -2.74
CA CYS A 110 4.79 -0.65 -4.06
C CYS A 110 3.99 -1.95 -4.22
N GLN A 111 4.04 -2.82 -3.21
CA GLN A 111 3.31 -4.09 -3.25
C GLN A 111 1.80 -3.87 -3.27
N ASN A 112 1.27 -2.95 -2.43
CA ASN A 112 -0.14 -2.63 -2.42
C ASN A 112 -0.60 -2.01 -3.75
N ALA A 113 0.18 -1.09 -4.33
CA ALA A 113 -0.11 -0.50 -5.64
C ALA A 113 -0.16 -1.57 -6.74
N ALA A 114 0.83 -2.48 -6.76
CA ALA A 114 0.87 -3.59 -7.72
C ALA A 114 -0.34 -4.52 -7.56
N ILE A 115 -0.67 -4.93 -6.33
CA ILE A 115 -1.82 -5.80 -6.05
C ILE A 115 -3.13 -5.16 -6.51
N LEU A 116 -3.37 -3.89 -6.17
CA LEU A 116 -4.61 -3.20 -6.55
C LEU A 116 -4.74 -3.10 -8.09
N ALA A 117 -3.65 -2.82 -8.79
CA ALA A 117 -3.62 -2.84 -10.26
C ALA A 117 -3.92 -4.24 -10.83
N MET A 118 -3.39 -5.30 -10.21
CA MET A 118 -3.69 -6.69 -10.59
C MET A 118 -5.16 -7.06 -10.35
N MET A 119 -5.73 -6.67 -9.21
CA MET A 119 -7.15 -6.87 -8.92
C MET A 119 -8.03 -6.13 -9.93
N GLU A 120 -7.67 -4.91 -10.31
CA GLU A 120 -8.41 -4.13 -11.32
C GLU A 120 -8.34 -4.79 -12.70
N ALA A 121 -7.16 -5.25 -13.12
CA ALA A 121 -6.99 -5.99 -14.37
C ALA A 121 -7.85 -7.27 -14.39
N SER A 122 -7.88 -8.01 -13.28
CA SER A 122 -8.69 -9.21 -13.11
C SER A 122 -10.19 -8.93 -13.23
N VAL A 123 -10.71 -7.92 -12.51
CA VAL A 123 -12.13 -7.52 -12.59
C VAL A 123 -12.52 -7.05 -13.99
N ARG A 124 -11.64 -6.29 -14.65
CA ARG A 124 -11.85 -5.84 -16.04
C ARG A 124 -11.95 -7.03 -16.99
N GLN A 125 -11.05 -8.01 -16.85
CA GLN A 125 -11.07 -9.21 -17.68
C GLN A 125 -12.30 -10.08 -17.44
N ALA A 126 -12.70 -10.27 -16.17
CA ALA A 126 -13.90 -11.00 -15.80
C ALA A 126 -15.14 -10.35 -16.44
N THR A 127 -15.27 -9.03 -16.30
CA THR A 127 -16.37 -8.25 -16.87
C THR A 127 -16.40 -8.35 -18.40
N ALA A 128 -15.25 -8.26 -19.07
CA ALA A 128 -15.16 -8.43 -20.53
C ALA A 128 -15.60 -9.84 -20.99
N LYS A 129 -15.46 -10.86 -20.14
CA LYS A 129 -15.94 -12.23 -20.35
C LYS A 129 -17.37 -12.47 -19.83
N SER A 130 -18.07 -11.41 -19.40
CA SER A 130 -19.40 -11.50 -18.77
C SER A 130 -19.45 -12.40 -17.52
N THR A 131 -18.34 -12.47 -16.78
CA THR A 131 -18.22 -13.17 -15.50
C THR A 131 -17.97 -12.19 -14.35
N LYS A 132 -17.83 -12.69 -13.11
CA LYS A 132 -17.60 -11.90 -11.90
C LYS A 132 -16.46 -12.49 -11.07
N ILE A 133 -15.86 -11.68 -10.22
CA ILE A 133 -14.98 -12.17 -9.15
C ILE A 133 -15.85 -12.55 -7.96
N HIS A 134 -15.84 -13.82 -7.58
CA HIS A 134 -16.61 -14.32 -6.47
C HIS A 134 -15.77 -14.30 -5.18
N LEU A 135 -16.35 -13.69 -4.14
CA LEU A 135 -15.70 -13.48 -2.85
C LEU A 135 -16.60 -13.98 -1.73
N ASN A 136 -16.01 -14.39 -0.61
CA ASN A 136 -16.74 -14.42 0.66
C ASN A 136 -17.09 -12.97 1.04
N PRO A 137 -18.37 -12.59 1.15
CA PRO A 137 -18.75 -11.20 1.48
C PRO A 137 -18.42 -10.80 2.91
N ASN A 138 -18.15 -11.78 3.80
CA ASN A 138 -17.87 -11.57 5.21
C ASN A 138 -16.67 -12.41 5.70
N PRO A 139 -15.45 -12.14 5.21
CA PRO A 139 -14.26 -12.85 5.65
C PRO A 139 -13.89 -12.43 7.09
N LYS A 140 -13.58 -13.41 7.93
CA LYS A 140 -13.30 -13.25 9.37
C LYS A 140 -11.95 -13.81 9.78
N SER A 141 -11.42 -14.79 9.06
CA SER A 141 -10.12 -15.40 9.35
C SER A 141 -9.06 -15.03 8.32
N LYS A 142 -7.79 -15.34 8.65
CA LYS A 142 -6.67 -15.20 7.70
C LYS A 142 -6.86 -16.07 6.46
N GLU A 143 -7.37 -17.29 6.64
CA GLU A 143 -7.63 -18.24 5.56
C GLU A 143 -8.69 -17.69 4.61
N GLU A 144 -9.79 -17.14 5.15
CA GLU A 144 -10.86 -16.54 4.34
C GLU A 144 -10.38 -15.27 3.63
N ALA A 145 -9.59 -14.42 4.31
CA ALA A 145 -8.95 -13.25 3.68
C ALA A 145 -8.00 -13.66 2.55
N SER A 146 -7.22 -14.73 2.74
CA SER A 146 -6.32 -15.27 1.73
C SER A 146 -7.07 -15.89 0.55
N ALA A 147 -8.17 -16.58 0.80
CA ALA A 147 -9.04 -17.11 -0.24
C ALA A 147 -9.61 -15.99 -1.11
N ASN A 148 -10.11 -14.91 -0.49
CA ASN A 148 -10.59 -13.74 -1.22
C ASN A 148 -9.47 -13.01 -1.98
N PHE A 149 -8.28 -12.87 -1.37
CA PHE A 149 -7.12 -12.25 -2.01
C PHE A 149 -6.73 -12.97 -3.30
N TYR A 150 -6.65 -14.30 -3.27
CA TYR A 150 -6.34 -15.10 -4.45
C TYR A 150 -7.53 -15.32 -5.40
N ALA A 151 -8.75 -14.95 -5.02
CA ALA A 151 -9.91 -15.05 -5.91
C ALA A 151 -9.76 -14.20 -7.19
N PHE A 152 -8.89 -13.19 -7.15
CA PHE A 152 -8.58 -12.33 -8.28
C PHE A 152 -7.54 -12.93 -9.24
N THR A 153 -6.92 -14.08 -8.96
CA THR A 153 -5.91 -14.60 -9.87
C THR A 153 -6.53 -15.25 -11.10
N GLU A 154 -5.76 -15.32 -12.18
CA GLU A 154 -6.19 -15.97 -13.42
C GLU A 154 -6.63 -17.43 -13.20
N GLU A 155 -5.88 -18.17 -12.39
CA GLU A 155 -6.16 -19.56 -12.05
C GLU A 155 -7.49 -19.70 -11.30
N SER A 156 -7.76 -18.78 -10.37
CA SER A 156 -9.00 -18.77 -9.61
C SER A 156 -10.20 -18.34 -10.46
N LEU A 157 -10.03 -17.40 -11.39
CA LEU A 157 -11.06 -17.00 -12.33
C LEU A 157 -11.55 -18.15 -13.21
N HIS A 158 -10.63 -19.01 -13.67
CA HIS A 158 -11.00 -20.18 -14.45
C HIS A 158 -11.84 -21.17 -13.62
N LEU A 159 -11.46 -21.41 -12.37
CA LEU A 159 -12.16 -22.33 -11.46
C LEU A 159 -13.52 -21.78 -10.99
N GLN A 160 -13.63 -20.47 -10.76
CA GLN A 160 -14.87 -19.84 -10.30
C GLN A 160 -15.98 -19.86 -11.35
N SER A 161 -15.64 -19.82 -12.64
CA SER A 161 -16.63 -19.93 -13.73
C SER A 161 -17.47 -21.21 -13.68
N GLN A 162 -17.03 -22.20 -12.91
CA GLN A 162 -17.68 -23.50 -12.75
C GLN A 162 -18.53 -23.61 -11.47
N ASN A 163 -18.48 -22.63 -10.55
CA ASN A 163 -19.15 -22.69 -9.25
C ASN A 163 -20.14 -21.55 -9.03
N ALA A 164 -21.38 -21.88 -8.64
CA ALA A 164 -22.43 -20.92 -8.33
C ALA A 164 -22.21 -20.26 -6.95
N GLN A 165 -21.22 -19.37 -6.83
CA GLN A 165 -21.10 -18.51 -5.65
C GLN A 165 -22.06 -17.32 -5.72
N VAL A 166 -22.66 -16.98 -4.57
CA VAL A 166 -23.79 -16.04 -4.48
C VAL A 166 -23.34 -14.56 -4.54
N PHE A 167 -22.14 -14.23 -4.04
CA PHE A 167 -21.63 -12.87 -4.06
C PHE A 167 -20.52 -12.73 -5.09
N GLY A 168 -20.73 -11.85 -6.08
CA GLY A 168 -19.77 -11.59 -7.13
C GLY A 168 -19.66 -10.09 -7.42
N ILE A 169 -18.43 -9.59 -7.55
CA ILE A 169 -18.16 -8.21 -7.91
C ILE A 169 -17.82 -8.10 -9.41
N SER A 170 -18.26 -7.00 -10.01
CA SER A 170 -17.99 -6.65 -11.42
C SER A 170 -17.30 -5.29 -11.56
N SER A 171 -16.92 -4.68 -10.44
CA SER A 171 -16.29 -3.37 -10.37
C SER A 171 -15.50 -3.24 -9.08
N ILE A 172 -14.41 -2.48 -9.13
CA ILE A 172 -13.66 -2.00 -7.97
C ILE A 172 -14.08 -0.55 -7.73
N PRO A 173 -14.22 -0.08 -6.46
CA PRO A 173 -14.39 1.34 -6.20
C PRO A 173 -13.21 2.15 -6.73
N ARG A 174 -13.37 3.46 -6.89
CA ARG A 174 -12.30 4.33 -7.43
C ARG A 174 -11.05 4.24 -6.54
N MET A 175 -10.00 3.64 -7.08
CA MET A 175 -8.65 3.68 -6.53
C MET A 175 -7.86 4.76 -7.23
N ARG A 176 -6.85 5.29 -6.54
CA ARG A 176 -5.92 6.26 -7.10
C ARG A 176 -5.08 5.61 -8.20
N GLU A 177 -4.99 6.23 -9.38
CA GLU A 177 -4.10 5.68 -10.41
C GLU A 177 -2.63 5.79 -9.97
N CYS A 178 -1.90 4.68 -10.12
CA CYS A 178 -0.45 4.60 -9.90
C CYS A 178 0.27 4.52 -11.25
N TYR A 179 1.17 5.46 -11.49
CA TYR A 179 1.97 5.52 -12.70
C TYR A 179 3.32 4.83 -12.56
N GLY A 180 3.59 4.17 -11.43
CA GLY A 180 4.80 3.35 -11.24
C GLY A 180 5.88 4.03 -10.42
N TRP A 181 6.97 3.30 -10.19
CA TRP A 181 8.09 3.76 -9.36
C TRP A 181 9.19 4.44 -10.18
N ALA A 182 9.96 5.32 -9.54
CA ALA A 182 11.15 5.94 -10.09
C ALA A 182 12.24 6.09 -9.02
N LYS A 183 13.48 6.27 -9.46
CA LYS A 183 14.55 6.81 -8.61
C LYS A 183 14.60 8.32 -8.79
N VAL A 184 14.68 9.04 -7.68
CA VAL A 184 14.69 10.51 -7.66
C VAL A 184 15.79 10.97 -6.73
N GLY A 185 16.55 11.96 -7.15
CA GLY A 185 17.72 12.47 -6.44
C GLY A 185 17.90 13.96 -6.66
N ARG A 186 19.05 14.50 -6.27
CA ARG A 186 19.33 15.94 -6.33
C ARG A 186 19.25 16.52 -7.74
N ASP A 187 19.60 15.74 -8.76
CA ASP A 187 19.53 16.15 -10.16
C ASP A 187 18.09 16.32 -10.65
N HIS A 188 17.14 15.70 -9.95
CA HIS A 188 15.72 15.71 -10.31
C HIS A 188 14.91 16.72 -9.50
N VAL A 189 15.31 17.04 -8.27
CA VAL A 189 14.58 17.95 -7.35
C VAL A 189 15.47 19.14 -6.96
N PRO A 190 15.09 20.37 -7.32
CA PRO A 190 15.79 21.60 -6.89
C PRO A 190 15.90 21.73 -5.37
N LEU A 191 17.00 22.32 -4.87
CA LEU A 191 17.29 22.41 -3.43
C LEU A 191 16.24 23.22 -2.67
N ASN A 192 15.67 24.26 -3.30
CA ASN A 192 14.56 25.04 -2.75
C ASN A 192 13.26 24.24 -2.60
N SER A 193 13.10 23.18 -3.39
CA SER A 193 11.96 22.25 -3.34
C SER A 193 12.26 20.98 -2.54
N TRP A 194 13.52 20.75 -2.15
CA TRP A 194 13.95 19.60 -1.36
C TRP A 194 13.26 19.60 0.01
N PRO A 195 12.79 18.44 0.53
CA PRO A 195 12.01 18.44 1.74
C PRO A 195 12.87 18.82 2.95
N ARG A 196 12.32 19.67 3.81
CA ARG A 196 12.95 20.00 5.08
C ARG A 196 12.85 18.81 6.04
N LYS A 197 13.79 18.77 6.99
CA LYS A 197 13.75 17.81 8.09
C LYS A 197 12.44 17.95 8.88
N LEU A 198 11.75 16.84 9.10
CA LEU A 198 10.52 16.75 9.90
C LEU A 198 10.77 15.97 11.18
N LYS A 199 9.98 16.29 12.23
CA LYS A 199 10.03 15.60 13.52
C LYS A 199 8.73 14.84 13.76
N PHE A 200 8.84 13.53 13.98
CA PHE A 200 7.75 12.66 14.37
C PHE A 200 8.06 12.04 15.73
N GLY A 201 7.62 12.70 16.79
CA GLY A 201 7.95 12.34 18.17
C GLY A 201 9.46 12.39 18.41
N LYS A 202 10.08 11.23 18.66
CA LYS A 202 11.53 11.09 18.85
C LYS A 202 12.31 10.78 17.56
N LYS A 203 11.62 10.56 16.44
CA LYS A 203 12.25 10.21 15.16
C LYS A 203 12.32 11.44 14.27
N ASP A 204 13.52 11.73 13.79
CA ASP A 204 13.74 12.72 12.75
C ASP A 204 13.61 12.05 11.37
N ARG A 205 12.93 12.73 10.43
CA ARG A 205 12.82 12.31 9.03
C ARG A 205 13.48 13.35 8.13
N TYR A 206 14.36 12.92 7.25
CA TYR A 206 15.05 13.75 6.26
C TYR A 206 15.44 12.91 5.05
N MET A 207 15.64 13.55 3.90
CA MET A 207 16.15 12.90 2.68
C MET A 207 17.58 13.34 2.43
N SER A 208 18.44 12.38 2.10
CA SER A 208 19.83 12.64 1.75
C SER A 208 19.88 13.23 0.34
N VAL A 209 20.52 14.38 0.18
CA VAL A 209 20.73 14.98 -1.15
C VAL A 209 21.74 14.20 -1.99
N GLU A 210 22.57 13.36 -1.37
CA GLU A 210 23.64 12.61 -2.04
C GLU A 210 23.19 11.25 -2.57
N GLN A 211 21.95 10.85 -2.28
CA GLN A 211 21.43 9.52 -2.63
C GLN A 211 20.14 9.64 -3.42
N GLU A 212 19.92 8.67 -4.29
CA GLU A 212 18.62 8.51 -4.94
C GLU A 212 17.65 7.80 -4.00
N HIS A 213 16.45 8.35 -3.92
CA HIS A 213 15.33 7.82 -3.16
C HIS A 213 14.35 7.12 -4.10
N ILE A 214 13.69 6.08 -3.57
CA ILE A 214 12.53 5.49 -4.24
C ILE A 214 11.40 6.51 -4.18
N ALA A 215 10.73 6.71 -5.31
CA ALA A 215 9.51 7.51 -5.41
C ALA A 215 8.45 6.77 -6.22
N ILE A 216 7.19 7.14 -6.01
CA ILE A 216 6.05 6.67 -6.81
C ILE A 216 5.30 7.86 -7.35
N ILE A 217 4.90 7.77 -8.61
CA ILE A 217 4.09 8.78 -9.28
C ILE A 217 2.64 8.31 -9.25
N TYR A 218 1.74 9.20 -8.83
CA TYR A 218 0.32 8.92 -8.74
C TYR A 218 -0.52 10.02 -9.39
N GLU A 219 -1.79 9.71 -9.65
CA GLU A 219 -2.85 10.69 -9.90
C GLU A 219 -2.89 11.74 -8.78
N TYR A 220 -3.07 13.00 -9.15
CA TYR A 220 -3.40 14.04 -8.19
C TYR A 220 -4.90 14.05 -7.91
N ILE A 221 -5.28 13.79 -6.66
CA ILE A 221 -6.65 13.92 -6.19
C ILE A 221 -6.80 15.29 -5.53
N GLU A 222 -7.77 16.08 -6.01
CA GLU A 222 -8.07 17.39 -5.43
C GLU A 222 -8.48 17.25 -3.96
N ASP A 223 -8.10 18.24 -3.16
CA ASP A 223 -8.47 18.27 -1.74
C ASP A 223 -9.94 18.66 -1.58
N LYS A 224 -10.81 17.66 -1.68
CA LYS A 224 -12.26 17.79 -1.51
C LYS A 224 -12.74 16.97 -0.32
N THR A 225 -13.87 17.42 0.21
CA THR A 225 -14.54 16.74 1.32
C THR A 225 -14.87 15.29 0.96
N ASN A 226 -14.52 14.37 1.86
CA ASN A 226 -14.82 12.97 1.68
C ASN A 226 -16.32 12.69 1.90
N ASP A 227 -16.97 12.09 0.90
CA ASP A 227 -18.27 11.46 1.07
C ASP A 227 -18.14 10.15 1.86
N GLN A 228 -18.87 10.04 2.97
CA GLN A 228 -18.79 8.89 3.87
C GLN A 228 -19.15 7.58 3.18
N GLY A 229 -20.17 7.59 2.31
CA GLY A 229 -20.60 6.40 1.58
C GLY A 229 -19.55 5.90 0.59
N THR A 230 -18.81 6.82 -0.02
CA THR A 230 -17.71 6.50 -0.94
C THR A 230 -16.52 5.90 -0.20
N VAL A 231 -16.11 6.50 0.93
CA VAL A 231 -15.06 5.95 1.81
C VAL A 231 -15.42 4.54 2.30
N GLU A 232 -16.67 4.35 2.72
CA GLU A 232 -17.15 3.04 3.20
C GLU A 232 -17.14 1.97 2.11
N LYS A 233 -17.46 2.33 0.85
CA LYS A 233 -17.33 1.41 -0.29
C LYS A 233 -15.89 0.98 -0.54
N VAL A 234 -14.94 1.91 -0.49
CA VAL A 234 -13.50 1.62 -0.62
C VAL A 234 -13.03 0.72 0.53
N ALA A 235 -13.36 1.07 1.77
CA ALA A 235 -12.99 0.29 2.95
C ALA A 235 -13.58 -1.12 2.94
N THR A 236 -14.84 -1.27 2.51
CA THR A 236 -15.52 -2.56 2.39
C THR A 236 -14.86 -3.42 1.32
N PHE A 237 -14.56 -2.86 0.15
CA PHE A 237 -13.83 -3.60 -0.89
C PHE A 237 -12.46 -4.07 -0.39
N LEU A 238 -11.67 -3.18 0.24
CA LEU A 238 -10.34 -3.53 0.74
C LEU A 238 -10.41 -4.67 1.76
N TRP A 239 -11.33 -4.61 2.72
CA TRP A 239 -11.56 -5.69 3.68
C TRP A 239 -11.95 -7.01 2.99
N GLN A 240 -12.91 -6.95 2.06
CA GLN A 240 -13.32 -8.12 1.28
C GLN A 240 -12.17 -8.69 0.45
N ALA A 241 -11.29 -7.85 -0.11
CA ALA A 241 -10.13 -8.25 -0.89
C ALA A 241 -8.95 -8.76 -0.03
N GLY A 242 -9.11 -8.87 1.30
CA GLY A 242 -8.12 -9.41 2.21
C GLY A 242 -7.13 -8.38 2.75
N PHE A 243 -7.43 -7.09 2.65
CA PHE A 243 -6.64 -6.03 3.30
C PHE A 243 -7.13 -5.75 4.71
N THR A 244 -6.23 -5.24 5.54
CA THR A 244 -6.55 -4.60 6.82
C THR A 244 -5.95 -3.21 6.87
N PHE A 245 -6.64 -2.27 7.52
CA PHE A 245 -6.08 -0.95 7.83
C PHE A 245 -5.02 -1.07 8.93
N THR A 246 -4.10 -0.11 8.99
CA THR A 246 -3.18 -0.02 10.13
C THR A 246 -3.92 0.23 11.46
N ASN A 247 -3.18 0.21 12.57
CA ASN A 247 -3.75 0.45 13.89
C ASN A 247 -4.37 1.85 14.04
N TYR A 248 -3.84 2.83 13.29
CA TYR A 248 -4.16 4.25 13.45
C TYR A 248 -4.37 4.85 12.06
N PRO A 249 -5.50 4.55 11.41
CA PRO A 249 -5.78 5.12 10.11
C PRO A 249 -5.90 6.63 10.19
N GLU A 250 -5.21 7.32 9.28
CA GLU A 250 -5.20 8.77 9.28
C GLU A 250 -6.24 9.32 8.32
N LYS A 251 -7.13 10.18 8.83
CA LYS A 251 -8.10 10.93 8.02
C LYS A 251 -7.45 11.69 6.86
N GLY A 252 -6.24 12.21 7.08
CA GLY A 252 -5.47 12.95 6.07
C GLY A 252 -5.11 12.13 4.83
N ASN A 253 -5.19 10.80 4.92
CA ASN A 253 -4.95 9.89 3.81
C ASN A 253 -6.19 9.71 2.91
N TRP A 254 -7.29 10.42 3.16
CA TRP A 254 -8.49 10.40 2.33
C TRP A 254 -8.75 11.75 1.66
N ARG A 255 -8.90 11.75 0.33
CA ARG A 255 -9.26 12.94 -0.46
C ARG A 255 -10.32 12.56 -1.48
N ASP A 256 -11.43 13.30 -1.54
CA ASP A 256 -12.54 13.03 -2.47
C ASP A 256 -13.02 11.55 -2.47
N GLY A 257 -13.02 10.91 -1.29
CA GLY A 257 -13.39 9.50 -1.13
C GLY A 257 -12.33 8.48 -1.57
N VAL A 258 -11.15 8.93 -2.00
CA VAL A 258 -10.03 8.09 -2.46
C VAL A 258 -8.97 8.00 -1.36
N LEU A 259 -8.49 6.78 -1.08
CA LEU A 259 -7.33 6.55 -0.21
C LEU A 259 -6.04 6.90 -0.99
N VAL A 260 -5.32 7.93 -0.54
CA VAL A 260 -4.14 8.45 -1.26
C VAL A 260 -2.81 7.90 -0.76
N ASP A 261 -2.77 7.34 0.45
CA ASP A 261 -1.60 6.66 1.01
C ASP A 261 -1.86 5.15 1.09
N LEU A 262 -1.15 4.38 0.26
CA LEU A 262 -1.36 2.93 0.22
C LEU A 262 -0.60 2.19 1.33
N SER A 263 0.28 2.85 2.08
CA SER A 263 0.90 2.25 3.28
C SER A 263 -0.06 2.14 4.46
N GLU A 264 -1.23 2.79 4.36
CA GLU A 264 -2.35 2.74 5.30
C GLU A 264 -3.02 1.36 5.37
N VAL A 265 -2.84 0.53 4.35
CA VAL A 265 -3.38 -0.82 4.31
C VAL A 265 -2.30 -1.88 4.23
N VAL A 266 -2.62 -3.08 4.67
CA VAL A 266 -1.75 -4.24 4.58
C VAL A 266 -2.56 -5.39 4.01
N HIS A 267 -2.13 -5.97 2.90
CA HIS A 267 -2.74 -7.18 2.37
C HIS A 267 -2.45 -8.40 3.28
N VAL A 268 -3.26 -9.46 3.21
CA VAL A 268 -3.18 -10.65 4.08
C VAL A 268 -1.83 -11.38 4.09
N HIS A 269 -1.05 -11.24 3.02
CA HIS A 269 0.31 -11.79 2.91
C HIS A 269 1.41 -10.74 3.19
N GLY A 270 1.03 -9.49 3.42
CA GLY A 270 1.94 -8.38 3.66
C GLY A 270 2.46 -8.35 5.09
N TYR A 271 3.67 -7.78 5.25
CA TYR A 271 4.27 -7.66 6.57
C TYR A 271 3.45 -6.74 7.49
N GLY A 272 3.17 -7.21 8.69
CA GLY A 272 2.43 -6.46 9.70
C GLY A 272 0.92 -6.71 9.69
N TRP A 273 0.42 -7.52 8.75
CA TRP A 273 -0.98 -7.97 8.78
C TRP A 273 -1.26 -8.76 10.06
N LYS A 274 -2.39 -8.46 10.71
CA LYS A 274 -2.78 -9.07 11.98
C LYS A 274 -4.27 -9.40 11.93
N GLU A 275 -4.60 -10.66 12.17
CA GLU A 275 -5.99 -11.15 12.18
C GLU A 275 -6.88 -10.38 13.15
N LYS A 276 -6.35 -10.03 14.35
CA LYS A 276 -7.08 -9.20 15.32
C LYS A 276 -7.45 -7.78 14.82
N LEU A 277 -6.83 -7.31 13.75
CA LEU A 277 -7.14 -6.03 13.10
C LEU A 277 -8.03 -6.20 11.87
N PHE A 278 -8.17 -7.43 11.36
CA PHE A 278 -8.94 -7.74 10.17
C PHE A 278 -10.43 -7.69 10.48
N LYS A 279 -11.01 -6.52 10.25
CA LYS A 279 -12.44 -6.24 10.42
C LYS A 279 -12.85 -5.17 9.43
N GLN A 280 -14.11 -5.20 9.03
CA GLN A 280 -14.71 -4.09 8.30
C GLN A 280 -14.60 -2.81 9.16
N ARG A 281 -14.18 -1.71 8.52
CA ARG A 281 -14.11 -0.38 9.14
C ARG A 281 -15.20 0.49 8.52
N ASP A 282 -15.96 1.16 9.38
CA ASP A 282 -16.89 2.19 8.93
C ASP A 282 -16.13 3.49 8.61
N SER A 283 -16.77 4.34 7.79
CA SER A 283 -16.23 5.64 7.40
C SER A 283 -16.10 6.61 8.57
N THR A 284 -16.91 6.46 9.63
CA THR A 284 -16.82 7.30 10.83
C THR A 284 -15.48 7.11 11.53
N THR A 285 -15.03 5.86 11.67
CA THR A 285 -13.74 5.50 12.26
C THR A 285 -12.56 5.95 11.41
N LEU A 286 -12.70 5.92 10.08
CA LEU A 286 -11.63 6.30 9.14
C LEU A 286 -11.51 7.82 8.94
N LEU A 287 -12.58 8.57 9.25
CA LEU A 287 -12.65 10.02 9.08
C LEU A 287 -12.75 10.81 10.41
N ALA A 288 -12.63 10.11 11.53
CA ALA A 288 -12.51 10.69 12.88
C ALA A 288 -11.17 11.41 13.03
#